data_AF-A0A9W6U027-F1
#
_entry.id   AF-A0A9W6U027-F1
#
_cell.length_a   1.000
_cell.length_b   1.000
_cell.length_c   1.000
_cell.angle_alpha   90.00
_cell.angle_beta   90.00
_cell.angle_gamma   90.00
#
_symmetry.space_group_name_H-M   'P 1'
#
loop_
_entity.id
_entity.type
_entity.pdbx_description
1 polymer ?
#
loop_
_entity_poly.entity_id
_entity_poly.type
_entity_poly.pdbx_seq_one_letter_code
_entity_poly.pdbx_strand_id
1 'polypeptide(L)'
;MSPPPGWAYKNPDSRWACPALPVRKPGKANAWRQTIDFRPVNALTVPLAGGMTNYDTHLEDVRDKEHKQTAGFIKSFLQAPLAAESQECQSYMTADGDVVTPARLQQRSVDSSLQSSNPMRR
;
A
#
# COMPACT_ATOMS: atom_id res chain seq x y z
N MET A 1 14.13 -13.53 -11.89
CA MET A 1 12.83 -13.46 -12.59
C MET A 1 12.28 -12.06 -12.40
N SER A 2 12.05 -11.30 -13.48
CA SER A 2 11.43 -9.98 -13.40
C SER A 2 9.95 -10.12 -12.99
N PRO A 3 9.41 -9.25 -12.12
CA PRO A 3 8.01 -9.36 -11.73
C PRO A 3 7.09 -9.13 -12.94
N PRO A 4 5.97 -9.86 -13.05
CA PRO A 4 5.08 -9.73 -14.19
C PRO A 4 4.52 -8.29 -14.29
N PRO A 5 4.35 -7.75 -15.51
CA PRO A 5 3.79 -6.42 -15.71
C PRO A 5 2.32 -6.40 -15.23
N GLY A 6 2.07 -5.81 -14.07
CA GLY A 6 0.73 -5.74 -13.47
C GLY A 6 0.71 -5.15 -12.07
N TRP A 7 -0.49 -5.05 -11.48
CA TRP A 7 -0.66 -4.70 -10.06
C TRP A 7 -0.55 -5.92 -9.14
N ALA A 8 -0.97 -7.08 -9.64
CA ALA A 8 -0.95 -8.36 -8.96
C ALA A 8 -1.07 -9.50 -10.00
N TYR A 9 -0.77 -10.73 -9.59
CA TYR A 9 -0.89 -11.95 -10.41
C TYR A 9 -1.46 -13.10 -9.59
N LYS A 10 -2.13 -14.05 -10.23
CA LYS A 10 -2.58 -15.29 -9.57
C LYS A 10 -1.35 -16.13 -9.18
N ASN A 11 -1.34 -16.63 -7.95
CA ASN A 11 -0.24 -17.44 -7.42
C ASN A 11 -0.80 -18.57 -6.55
N PRO A 12 -1.37 -19.62 -7.16
CA PRO A 12 -1.97 -20.73 -6.42
C PRO A 12 -0.95 -21.48 -5.56
N ASP A 13 0.33 -21.41 -5.92
CA ASP A 13 1.43 -22.08 -5.21
C ASP A 13 2.01 -21.25 -4.05
N SER A 14 1.44 -20.07 -3.76
CA SER A 14 1.94 -19.23 -2.66
C SER A 14 1.81 -19.96 -1.33
N ARG A 15 2.87 -19.92 -0.53
CA ARG A 15 2.85 -20.44 0.85
C ARG A 15 2.22 -19.46 1.84
N TRP A 16 1.84 -18.28 1.36
CA TRP A 16 1.28 -17.20 2.16
C TRP A 16 -0.10 -16.82 1.63
N ALA A 17 -1.04 -16.57 2.53
CA ALA A 17 -2.35 -16.06 2.17
C ALA A 17 -2.96 -15.28 3.34
N CYS A 18 -2.92 -13.95 3.27
CA CYS A 18 -3.73 -13.09 4.14
C CYS A 18 -5.20 -13.10 3.68
N PRO A 19 -6.18 -12.95 4.59
CA PRO A 19 -7.57 -12.84 4.17
C PRO A 19 -7.85 -11.45 3.57
N ALA A 20 -8.56 -11.43 2.43
CA ALA A 20 -9.13 -10.20 1.88
C ALA A 20 -10.53 -9.95 2.47
N LEU A 21 -10.72 -8.77 3.07
CA LEU A 21 -11.94 -8.36 3.74
C LEU A 21 -12.63 -7.22 2.95
N PRO A 22 -13.89 -7.40 2.50
CA PRO A 22 -14.65 -6.32 1.90
C PRO A 22 -15.10 -5.33 2.99
N VAL A 23 -14.81 -4.05 2.77
CA VAL A 23 -15.18 -2.95 3.68
C VAL A 23 -16.05 -1.94 2.94
N ARG A 24 -17.20 -1.57 3.51
CA ARG A 24 -18.10 -0.56 2.94
C ARG A 24 -17.45 0.82 3.00
N LYS A 25 -17.59 1.60 1.93
CA LYS A 25 -17.22 3.01 1.94
C LYS A 25 -18.28 3.79 2.72
N PRO A 26 -17.88 4.59 3.74
CA PRO A 26 -18.81 5.48 4.43
C PRO A 26 -19.52 6.40 3.43
N GLY A 27 -20.82 6.64 3.65
CA GLY A 27 -21.62 7.55 2.84
C GLY A 27 -21.93 7.09 1.40
N LYS A 28 -21.62 5.84 1.02
CA LYS A 28 -21.92 5.29 -0.31
C LYS A 28 -22.55 3.90 -0.19
N ALA A 29 -23.87 3.81 -0.42
CA ALA A 29 -24.68 2.62 -0.15
C ALA A 29 -24.12 1.33 -0.78
N ASN A 30 -23.56 1.41 -1.99
CA ASN A 30 -23.09 0.28 -2.80
C ASN A 30 -21.61 0.35 -3.19
N ALA A 31 -20.78 1.07 -2.43
CA ALA A 31 -19.35 1.15 -2.75
C ALA A 31 -18.51 0.40 -1.72
N TRP A 32 -17.71 -0.55 -2.20
CA TRP A 32 -16.85 -1.39 -1.37
C TRP A 32 -15.38 -1.09 -1.62
N ARG A 33 -14.54 -1.42 -0.65
CA ARG A 33 -13.08 -1.47 -0.73
C ARG A 33 -12.64 -2.87 -0.36
N GLN A 34 -11.79 -3.47 -1.17
CA GLN A 34 -11.03 -4.62 -0.72
C GLN A 34 -9.97 -4.15 0.27
N THR A 35 -9.89 -4.81 1.42
CA THR A 35 -8.90 -4.52 2.44
C THR A 35 -8.22 -5.82 2.84
N ILE A 36 -6.91 -5.91 2.71
CA ILE A 36 -6.17 -7.10 3.10
C ILE A 36 -5.79 -7.00 4.57
N ASP A 37 -5.98 -8.06 5.34
CA ASP A 37 -5.56 -8.11 6.74
C ASP A 37 -4.09 -8.53 6.87
N PHE A 38 -3.19 -7.55 6.77
CA PHE A 38 -1.76 -7.77 6.91
C PHE A 38 -1.25 -7.88 8.36
N ARG A 39 -2.12 -7.92 9.38
CA ARG A 39 -1.67 -8.03 10.79
C ARG A 39 -0.67 -9.18 11.02
N PRO A 40 -0.88 -10.41 10.49
CA PRO A 40 0.07 -11.50 10.67
C PRO A 40 1.43 -11.22 10.00
N VAL A 41 1.43 -10.68 8.79
CA VAL A 41 2.65 -10.35 8.03
C VAL A 41 3.40 -9.20 8.68
N ASN A 42 2.69 -8.16 9.10
CA ASN A 42 3.26 -7.00 9.76
C ASN A 42 3.92 -7.39 11.10
N ALA A 43 3.38 -8.36 11.83
CA ALA A 43 3.98 -8.85 13.07
C ALA A 43 5.32 -9.59 12.85
N LEU A 44 5.56 -10.11 11.64
CA LEU A 44 6.79 -10.79 11.25
C LEU A 44 7.79 -9.86 10.54
N THR A 45 7.36 -8.65 10.18
CA THR A 45 8.17 -7.69 9.44
C THR A 45 8.89 -6.76 10.40
N VAL A 46 10.20 -6.57 10.23
CA VAL A 46 10.96 -5.58 11.00
C VAL A 46 10.59 -4.18 10.50
N PRO A 47 9.98 -3.31 11.33
CA PRO A 47 9.56 -1.98 10.89
C PRO A 47 10.76 -1.10 10.55
N LEU A 48 10.64 -0.27 9.52
CA LEU A 48 11.68 0.71 9.19
C LEU A 48 11.75 1.81 10.25
N ALA A 49 12.96 2.04 10.78
CA ALA A 49 13.24 3.21 11.61
C ALA A 49 13.27 4.47 10.73
N GLY A 50 12.10 5.06 10.48
CA GLY A 50 11.95 6.26 9.67
C GLY A 50 10.82 7.15 10.17
N GLY A 51 11.06 8.46 10.20
CA GLY A 51 10.04 9.45 10.51
C GLY A 51 9.31 9.91 9.25
N MET A 52 7.97 9.95 9.30
CA MET A 52 7.21 10.87 8.45
C MET A 52 7.59 12.29 8.84
N THR A 53 7.92 13.15 7.87
CA THR A 53 8.15 14.57 8.16
C THR A 53 6.89 15.18 8.76
N ASN A 54 7.03 15.97 9.81
CA ASN A 54 5.89 16.66 10.41
C ASN A 54 5.26 17.61 9.37
N TYR A 55 3.95 17.52 9.20
CA TYR A 55 3.20 18.38 8.30
C TYR A 55 3.27 19.85 8.72
N ASP A 56 3.27 20.14 10.01
CA ASP A 56 3.30 21.53 10.51
C ASP A 56 4.54 22.26 10.01
N THR A 57 5.71 21.60 10.03
CA THR A 57 6.96 22.16 9.51
C THR A 57 6.86 22.53 8.03
N HIS A 58 6.21 21.70 7.22
CA HIS A 58 6.03 21.98 5.78
C HIS A 58 4.98 23.05 5.51
N LEU A 59 3.98 23.19 6.39
CA LEU A 59 2.95 24.21 6.27
C LEU A 59 3.49 25.62 6.57
N GLU A 60 4.53 25.74 7.40
CA GLU A 60 5.25 27.01 7.61
C GLU A 60 5.91 27.53 6.34
N ASP A 61 6.60 26.67 5.60
CA ASP A 61 7.33 27.06 4.37
C ASP A 61 6.41 27.63 3.28
N VAL A 62 5.13 27.25 3.31
CA VAL A 62 4.12 27.71 2.36
C VAL A 62 3.15 28.73 2.95
N ARG A 63 3.33 29.17 4.22
CA ARG A 63 2.37 30.03 4.94
C ARG A 63 2.05 31.33 4.17
N ASP A 64 3.09 32.03 3.72
CA ASP A 64 2.97 33.35 3.08
C ASP A 64 2.98 33.31 1.55
N LYS A 65 2.80 32.11 0.96
CA LYS A 65 2.70 31.97 -0.50
C LYS A 65 1.32 32.39 -0.97
N GLU A 66 1.29 33.33 -1.92
CA GLU A 66 0.08 33.89 -2.54
C GLU A 66 -0.77 32.82 -3.24
N HIS A 67 -0.12 31.86 -3.89
CA HIS A 67 -0.77 30.77 -4.61
C HIS A 67 -0.35 29.42 -4.04
N LYS A 68 -1.33 28.60 -3.65
CA LYS A 68 -1.11 27.25 -3.11
C LYS A 68 -1.95 26.26 -3.91
N GLN A 69 -1.34 25.18 -4.36
CA GLN A 69 -2.05 24.11 -5.06
C GLN A 69 -1.76 22.78 -4.38
N THR A 70 -2.81 22.00 -4.15
CA THR A 70 -2.71 20.63 -3.62
C THR A 70 -2.92 19.64 -4.74
N ALA A 71 -1.99 18.70 -4.92
CA ALA A 71 -2.13 17.59 -5.86
C ALA A 71 -2.26 16.27 -5.09
N GLY A 72 -3.35 15.54 -5.33
CA GLY A 72 -3.58 14.22 -4.76
C GLY A 72 -3.16 13.11 -5.70
N PHE A 73 -2.26 12.23 -5.27
CA PHE A 73 -1.89 11.04 -6.03
C PHE A 73 -2.92 9.93 -5.83
N ILE A 74 -3.74 9.68 -6.86
CA ILE A 74 -4.76 8.63 -6.82
C ILE A 74 -4.07 7.26 -6.73
N LYS A 75 -4.44 6.48 -5.70
CA LYS A 75 -3.89 5.14 -5.44
C LYS A 75 -2.35 5.15 -5.35
N SER A 76 -1.77 6.20 -4.76
CA SER A 76 -0.32 6.44 -4.64
C SER A 76 0.51 5.18 -4.30
N PHE A 77 0.08 4.38 -3.33
CA PHE A 77 0.78 3.15 -2.96
C PHE A 77 0.94 2.17 -4.14
N LEU A 78 -0.11 1.98 -4.94
CA LEU A 78 -0.08 1.04 -6.07
C LEU A 78 0.82 1.51 -7.23
N GLN A 79 1.29 2.76 -7.21
CA GLN A 79 2.26 3.26 -8.18
C GLN A 79 3.68 2.79 -7.84
N ALA A 80 3.97 2.49 -6.57
CA ALA A 80 5.28 2.01 -6.14
C ALA A 80 5.45 0.50 -6.41
N PRO A 81 6.55 0.06 -7.04
CA PRO A 81 6.87 -1.35 -7.19
C PRO A 81 7.14 -1.99 -5.82
N LEU A 82 6.73 -3.26 -5.66
CA LEU A 82 7.13 -4.08 -4.53
C LEU A 82 8.29 -4.98 -4.95
N ALA A 83 9.36 -5.02 -4.14
CA ALA A 83 10.54 -5.85 -4.37
C ALA A 83 10.12 -7.32 -4.54
N ALA A 84 10.69 -8.02 -5.53
CA ALA A 84 10.27 -9.37 -5.91
C ALA A 84 10.32 -10.35 -4.73
N GLU A 85 11.34 -10.21 -3.88
CA GLU A 85 11.58 -11.03 -2.70
C GLU A 85 10.52 -10.81 -1.60
N SER A 86 9.81 -9.67 -1.64
CA SER A 86 8.77 -9.29 -0.66
C SER A 86 7.35 -9.49 -1.18
N GLN A 87 7.17 -10.02 -2.39
CA GLN A 87 5.84 -10.19 -3.00
C GLN A 87 5.08 -11.37 -2.39
N GLU A 88 5.71 -12.55 -2.30
CA GLU A 88 5.05 -13.78 -1.85
C GLU A 88 4.44 -13.61 -0.45
N CYS A 89 5.16 -12.99 0.50
CA CYS A 89 4.63 -12.81 1.86
C CYS A 89 3.42 -11.86 1.95
N GLN A 90 3.14 -11.08 0.90
CA GLN A 90 1.97 -10.20 0.81
C GLN A 90 0.81 -10.82 0.01
N SER A 91 0.91 -12.09 -0.38
CA SER A 91 -0.18 -12.81 -1.02
C SER A 91 -1.44 -12.82 -0.14
N TYR A 92 -2.60 -12.81 -0.80
CA TYR A 92 -3.90 -12.85 -0.14
C TYR A 92 -4.88 -13.74 -0.90
N MET A 93 -5.85 -14.29 -0.16
CA MET A 93 -6.94 -15.08 -0.72
C MET A 93 -8.13 -14.17 -1.04
N THR A 94 -8.66 -14.26 -2.26
CA THR A 94 -9.89 -13.57 -2.69
C THR A 94 -11.13 -14.30 -2.15
N ALA A 95 -12.29 -13.66 -2.24
CA ALA A 95 -13.56 -14.28 -1.82
C ALA A 95 -13.89 -15.56 -2.62
N ASP A 96 -13.39 -15.66 -3.86
CA ASP A 96 -13.59 -16.81 -4.75
C ASP A 96 -12.59 -17.96 -4.47
N GLY A 97 -11.71 -17.81 -3.47
CA GLY A 97 -10.72 -18.81 -3.09
C GLY A 97 -9.39 -18.74 -3.85
N ASP A 98 -9.26 -17.86 -4.84
CA ASP A 98 -8.03 -17.66 -5.58
C ASP A 98 -6.97 -16.96 -4.70
N VAL A 99 -5.73 -17.44 -4.75
CA VAL A 99 -4.58 -16.74 -4.14
C VAL A 99 -3.96 -15.79 -5.15
N VAL A 100 -3.81 -14.53 -4.72
CA VAL A 100 -3.27 -13.44 -5.53
C VAL A 100 -2.06 -12.83 -4.84
N THR A 101 -0.98 -12.65 -5.59
CA THR A 101 0.25 -12.01 -5.13
C THR A 101 0.38 -10.59 -5.71
N PRO A 102 0.54 -9.56 -4.87
CA PRO A 102 0.73 -8.19 -5.34
C PRO A 102 2.14 -7.97 -5.89
N ALA A 103 2.24 -7.19 -6.96
CA ALA A 103 3.51 -6.70 -7.53
C ALA A 103 3.78 -5.22 -7.18
N ARG A 104 2.82 -4.58 -6.52
CA ARG A 104 2.85 -3.17 -6.11
C ARG A 104 2.63 -3.04 -4.61
N LEU A 105 3.12 -1.95 -4.04
CA LEU A 105 3.02 -1.70 -2.61
C LEU A 105 1.54 -1.63 -2.18
N GLN A 106 1.20 -2.41 -1.16
CA GLN A 106 -0.16 -2.50 -0.65
C GLN A 106 -0.40 -1.52 0.49
N GLN A 107 -1.61 -0.99 0.55
CA GLN A 107 -2.07 -0.26 1.73
C GLN A 107 -2.08 -1.20 2.94
N ARG A 108 -1.74 -0.66 4.12
CA ARG A 108 -1.72 -1.37 5.42
C ARG A 108 -0.55 -2.33 5.63
N SER A 109 0.39 -2.44 4.68
CA SER A 109 1.71 -2.99 4.99
C SER A 109 2.45 -2.03 5.94
N VAL A 110 3.19 -2.59 6.91
CA VAL A 110 3.79 -1.85 8.05
C VAL A 110 4.51 -0.57 7.64
N ASP A 111 5.31 -0.62 6.57
CA ASP A 111 6.14 0.51 6.14
C ASP A 111 5.63 1.20 4.87
N SER A 112 4.40 0.89 4.44
CA SER A 112 3.85 1.36 3.16
C SER A 112 3.87 2.89 3.02
N SER A 113 3.57 3.62 4.10
CA SER A 113 3.62 5.09 4.11
C SER A 113 5.04 5.63 3.96
N LEU A 114 6.01 5.06 4.68
CA LEU A 114 7.41 5.49 4.60
C LEU A 114 7.99 5.21 3.21
N GLN A 115 7.77 4.01 2.69
CA GLN A 115 8.24 3.58 1.37
C GLN A 115 7.62 4.41 0.25
N SER A 116 6.31 4.71 0.32
CA SER A 116 5.65 5.57 -0.66
C SER A 116 6.12 7.02 -0.57
N SER A 117 6.49 7.52 0.62
CA SER A 117 6.90 8.92 0.80
C SER A 117 8.34 9.19 0.38
N ASN A 118 9.25 8.22 0.54
CA ASN A 118 10.68 8.40 0.31
C ASN A 118 11.05 8.97 -1.08
N PRO A 119 10.50 8.46 -2.21
CA PRO A 119 10.77 9.05 -3.51
C PRO A 119 10.15 10.44 -3.71
N MET A 120 9.16 10.83 -2.92
CA MET A 120 8.51 12.15 -2.99
C MET A 120 9.23 13.23 -2.20
N ARG A 121 10.25 12.88 -1.39
CA ARG A 121 11.02 13.82 -0.57
C ARG A 121 12.27 14.37 -1.27
N ARG A 122 12.55 13.93 -2.49
CA ARG A 122 13.70 14.39 -3.28
C ARG A 122 13.33 15.56 -4.17
#